data_AF-A0A168KA24-F1
#
_entry.id   AF-A0A168KA24-F1
#
_cell.length_a   1.000
_cell.length_b   1.000
_cell.length_c   1.000
_cell.angle_alpha   90.00
_cell.angle_beta   90.00
_cell.angle_gamma   90.00
#
_symmetry.space_group_name_H-M   'P 1'
#
loop_
_entity.id
_entity.type
_entity.pdbx_description
1 polymer ?
#
loop_
_entity_poly.entity_id
_entity_poly.type
_entity_poly.pdbx_seq_one_letter_code
_entity_poly.pdbx_strand_id
1 'polypeptide(L)'
;MKKIIIMILLFVVILPSQVLAATSTSYVDKMYFESYKERVKEVKVAQKKLNDIYCTDVKALTEKSKASTKRYNSAVKNKATSKEVLANAKAERDLDKKSLSSAKSKCSATVKELKKKSDKALREIASYKTKVVKTIKTHLDGKDKLTENDFTKSVSQSLSEIESKFDAILGSLNAS
;
A
#
# COMPACT_ATOMS: atom_id res chain seq x y z
N MET A 1 24.57 -25.43 58.39
CA MET A 1 24.57 -24.99 56.98
C MET A 1 25.67 -25.70 56.21
N LYS A 2 25.36 -26.82 55.53
CA LYS A 2 26.27 -27.58 54.64
C LYS A 2 25.57 -28.82 54.03
N LYS A 3 24.42 -28.69 53.34
CA LYS A 3 23.76 -29.83 52.65
C LYS A 3 22.89 -29.45 51.44
N ILE A 4 23.34 -28.55 50.55
CA ILE A 4 22.64 -28.26 49.27
C ILE A 4 23.64 -28.03 48.13
N ILE A 5 24.58 -28.96 47.91
CA ILE A 5 25.51 -28.91 46.75
C ILE A 5 25.59 -30.29 46.04
N ILE A 6 24.49 -31.05 46.00
CA ILE A 6 24.45 -32.32 45.26
C ILE A 6 23.10 -32.47 44.52
N MET A 7 22.68 -31.41 43.81
CA MET A 7 21.51 -31.51 42.92
C MET A 7 21.65 -30.68 41.64
N ILE A 8 22.88 -30.45 41.18
CA ILE A 8 23.16 -29.79 39.88
C ILE A 8 23.90 -30.74 38.92
N LEU A 9 24.37 -31.90 39.40
CA LEU A 9 25.22 -32.81 38.63
C LEU A 9 24.49 -33.92 37.85
N LEU A 10 23.16 -33.95 37.88
CA LEU A 10 22.35 -34.96 37.16
C LEU A 10 21.53 -34.41 35.99
N PHE A 11 21.63 -33.12 35.68
CA PHE A 11 21.01 -32.54 34.47
C PHE A 11 21.92 -32.59 33.23
N VAL A 12 23.06 -33.29 33.32
CA VAL A 12 24.05 -33.44 32.23
C VAL A 12 23.76 -34.68 31.37
N VAL A 13 22.71 -35.46 31.65
CA VAL A 13 22.42 -36.72 30.93
C VAL A 13 20.98 -36.80 30.42
N ILE A 14 20.43 -35.73 29.82
CA ILE A 14 19.24 -35.86 28.94
C ILE A 14 19.27 -34.78 27.84
N LEU A 15 20.19 -34.90 26.87
CA LEU A 15 19.98 -34.41 25.51
C LEU A 15 20.71 -35.42 24.60
N PRO A 16 20.05 -36.02 23.59
CA PRO A 16 19.60 -35.23 22.43
C PRO A 16 18.37 -35.81 21.70
N SER A 17 17.22 -35.13 21.72
CA SER A 17 16.15 -35.43 20.73
C SER A 17 15.13 -34.31 20.49
N GLN A 18 15.45 -33.05 20.80
CA GLN A 18 14.76 -31.91 20.17
C GLN A 18 15.64 -31.25 19.11
N VAL A 19 16.41 -32.05 18.39
CA VAL A 19 17.01 -31.61 17.14
C VAL A 19 15.89 -31.70 16.09
N LEU A 20 15.42 -30.54 15.63
CA LEU A 20 14.61 -30.30 14.41
C LEU A 20 13.08 -30.21 14.54
N ALA A 21 12.55 -29.42 15.48
CA ALA A 21 11.28 -28.74 15.16
C ALA A 21 11.61 -27.54 14.25
N ALA A 22 11.35 -27.65 12.95
CA ALA A 22 11.60 -26.56 12.01
C ALA A 22 10.80 -25.32 12.44
N THR A 23 11.46 -24.17 12.54
CA THR A 23 10.83 -22.92 12.95
C THR A 23 9.65 -22.59 12.04
N SER A 24 8.46 -22.41 12.63
CA SER A 24 7.26 -22.11 11.85
C SER A 24 7.27 -20.67 11.32
N THR A 25 6.70 -20.46 10.13
CA THR A 25 6.54 -19.11 9.57
C THR A 25 5.63 -18.25 10.45
N SER A 26 4.62 -18.85 11.08
CA SER A 26 3.71 -18.13 11.99
C SER A 26 4.44 -17.59 13.22
N TYR A 27 5.42 -18.32 13.75
CA TYR A 27 6.23 -17.85 14.87
C TYR A 27 7.07 -16.63 14.46
N VAL A 28 7.78 -16.72 13.33
CA VAL A 28 8.59 -15.61 12.81
C VAL A 28 7.72 -14.39 12.49
N ASP A 29 6.56 -14.59 11.87
CA ASP A 29 5.64 -13.51 11.56
C ASP A 29 5.12 -12.79 12.82
N LYS A 30 4.83 -13.55 13.90
CA LYS A 30 4.39 -12.97 15.16
C LYS A 30 5.51 -12.20 15.87
N MET A 31 6.73 -12.72 15.85
CA MET A 31 7.85 -12.12 16.59
C MET A 31 8.49 -10.93 15.88
N TYR A 32 8.55 -10.94 14.54
CA TYR A 32 9.32 -9.95 13.79
C TYR A 32 8.48 -9.09 12.83
N PHE A 33 7.23 -9.45 12.56
CA PHE A 33 6.40 -8.79 11.54
C PHE A 33 4.97 -8.49 12.01
N GLU A 34 4.76 -8.28 13.31
CA GLU A 34 3.44 -8.03 13.89
C GLU A 34 2.72 -6.83 13.23
N SER A 35 3.44 -5.73 13.03
CA SER A 35 2.91 -4.50 12.41
C SER A 35 2.72 -4.58 10.90
N TYR A 36 3.25 -5.62 10.23
CA TYR A 36 3.27 -5.71 8.77
C TYR A 36 1.86 -5.63 8.15
N LYS A 37 0.89 -6.33 8.74
CA LYS A 37 -0.49 -6.36 8.22
C LYS A 37 -1.15 -4.99 8.31
N GLU A 38 -0.90 -4.25 9.40
CA GLU A 38 -1.44 -2.90 9.57
C GLU A 38 -0.82 -1.92 8.57
N ARG A 39 0.50 -2.00 8.35
CA ARG A 39 1.19 -1.19 7.32
C ARG A 39 0.65 -1.43 5.90
N VAL A 40 0.36 -2.69 5.55
CA VAL A 40 -0.32 -3.00 4.28
C VAL A 40 -1.72 -2.39 4.21
N LYS A 41 -2.48 -2.39 5.31
CA LYS A 41 -3.81 -1.76 5.36
C LYS A 41 -3.71 -0.24 5.20
N GLU A 42 -2.75 0.41 5.85
CA GLU A 42 -2.49 1.85 5.71
C GLU A 42 -2.27 2.24 4.25
N VAL A 43 -1.41 1.50 3.53
CA VAL A 43 -1.19 1.73 2.09
C VAL A 43 -2.49 1.56 1.30
N LYS A 44 -3.27 0.51 1.57
CA LYS A 44 -4.56 0.29 0.88
C LYS A 44 -5.58 1.38 1.17
N VAL A 45 -5.59 1.95 2.38
CA VAL A 45 -6.43 3.09 2.73
C VAL A 45 -5.98 4.34 1.96
N ALA A 46 -4.68 4.61 1.90
CA ALA A 46 -4.14 5.72 1.11
C ALA A 46 -4.47 5.58 -0.40
N GLN A 47 -4.34 4.37 -0.97
CA GLN A 47 -4.75 4.07 -2.34
C GLN A 47 -6.23 4.35 -2.62
N LYS A 48 -7.12 4.16 -1.63
CA LYS A 48 -8.55 4.47 -1.78
C LYS A 48 -8.81 5.98 -1.83
N LYS A 49 -8.05 6.76 -1.07
CA LYS A 49 -8.17 8.23 -1.01
C LYS A 49 -7.65 8.96 -2.26
N LEU A 50 -6.91 8.28 -3.14
CA LEU A 50 -6.38 8.88 -4.38
C LEU A 50 -7.46 9.53 -5.25
N ASN A 51 -8.67 8.95 -5.32
CA ASN A 51 -9.75 9.58 -6.08
C ASN A 51 -10.18 10.92 -5.46
N ASP A 52 -10.23 11.00 -4.14
CA ASP A 52 -10.65 12.21 -3.45
C ASP A 52 -9.62 13.33 -3.59
N ILE A 53 -8.34 12.97 -3.67
CA ILE A 53 -7.22 13.91 -3.85
C ILE A 53 -7.14 14.39 -5.30
N TYR A 54 -7.17 13.49 -6.28
CA TYR A 54 -6.86 13.83 -7.68
C TYR A 54 -8.10 14.08 -8.56
N CYS A 55 -9.31 13.70 -8.14
CA CYS A 55 -10.55 13.90 -8.91
C CYS A 55 -11.45 15.02 -8.35
N THR A 56 -10.92 15.94 -7.53
CA THR A 56 -11.68 17.03 -6.89
C THR A 56 -12.54 17.83 -7.90
N ASP A 57 -11.96 18.19 -9.05
CA ASP A 57 -12.61 19.02 -10.07
C ASP A 57 -13.66 18.27 -10.90
N VAL A 58 -13.65 16.93 -10.87
CA VAL A 58 -14.57 16.12 -11.69
C VAL A 58 -16.02 16.37 -11.28
N LYS A 59 -16.28 16.58 -9.98
CA LYS A 59 -17.63 16.86 -9.47
C LYS A 59 -18.14 18.21 -9.99
N ALA A 60 -17.33 19.26 -9.86
CA ALA A 60 -17.69 20.61 -10.35
C ALA A 60 -17.92 20.62 -11.87
N LEU A 61 -17.03 19.99 -12.63
CA LEU A 61 -17.15 19.88 -14.09
C LEU A 61 -18.35 19.02 -14.52
N THR A 62 -18.73 18.03 -13.72
CA THR A 62 -19.93 17.21 -13.96
C THR A 62 -21.19 18.07 -13.86
N GLU A 63 -21.31 18.87 -12.80
CA GLU A 63 -22.47 19.75 -12.62
C GLU A 63 -22.51 20.85 -13.69
N LYS A 64 -21.34 21.41 -14.06
CA LYS A 64 -21.24 22.38 -15.16
C LYS A 64 -21.73 21.79 -16.49
N SER A 65 -21.25 20.58 -16.83
CA SER A 65 -21.65 19.89 -18.06
C SER A 65 -23.14 19.52 -18.10
N LYS A 66 -23.73 19.15 -16.96
CA LYS A 66 -25.18 18.92 -16.84
C LYS A 66 -25.96 20.21 -17.07
N ALA A 67 -25.51 21.32 -16.48
CA ALA A 67 -26.16 22.62 -16.60
C ALA A 67 -26.15 23.12 -18.06
N SER A 68 -24.99 23.10 -18.74
CA SER A 68 -24.91 23.53 -20.14
C SER A 68 -25.65 22.58 -21.08
N THR A 69 -25.69 21.28 -20.81
CA THR A 69 -26.54 20.33 -21.54
C THR A 69 -28.04 20.66 -21.40
N LYS A 70 -28.49 20.99 -20.19
CA LYS A 70 -29.88 21.39 -19.93
C LYS A 70 -30.23 22.70 -20.65
N ARG A 71 -29.33 23.70 -20.64
CA ARG A 71 -29.50 24.97 -21.36
C ARG A 71 -29.65 24.74 -22.87
N TYR A 72 -28.75 23.96 -23.47
CA TYR A 72 -28.82 23.63 -24.89
C TYR A 72 -30.13 22.91 -25.26
N ASN A 73 -30.51 21.85 -24.50
CA ASN A 73 -31.74 21.11 -24.77
C ASN A 73 -32.98 21.99 -24.63
N SER A 74 -32.99 22.93 -23.68
CA SER A 74 -34.09 23.89 -23.51
C SER A 74 -34.15 24.88 -24.68
N ALA A 75 -33.01 25.38 -25.16
CA ALA A 75 -32.95 26.28 -26.32
C ALA A 75 -33.44 25.58 -27.61
N VAL A 76 -33.10 24.29 -27.79
CA VAL A 76 -33.61 23.47 -28.90
C VAL A 76 -35.12 23.29 -28.78
N LYS A 77 -35.62 22.87 -27.61
CA LYS A 77 -37.04 22.60 -27.38
C LYS A 77 -37.91 23.86 -27.53
N ASN A 78 -37.43 24.99 -27.05
CA ASN A 78 -38.13 26.27 -27.11
C ASN A 78 -38.00 26.95 -28.49
N LYS A 79 -37.38 26.29 -29.48
CA LYS A 79 -37.13 26.84 -30.82
C LYS A 79 -36.54 28.25 -30.74
N ALA A 80 -35.44 28.39 -30.00
CA ALA A 80 -34.78 29.68 -29.79
C ALA A 80 -34.70 30.47 -31.10
N THR A 81 -35.25 31.68 -31.08
CA THR A 81 -35.46 32.51 -32.28
C THR A 81 -34.16 33.00 -32.90
N SER A 82 -33.07 33.06 -32.13
CA SER A 82 -31.74 33.42 -32.60
C SER A 82 -30.85 32.18 -32.82
N LYS A 83 -30.31 32.06 -34.04
CA LYS A 83 -29.30 31.06 -34.40
C LYS A 83 -28.02 31.20 -33.58
N GLU A 84 -27.64 32.44 -33.21
CA GLU A 84 -26.46 32.70 -32.37
C GLU A 84 -26.64 32.17 -30.95
N VAL A 85 -27.84 32.32 -30.37
CA VAL A 85 -28.15 31.78 -29.04
C VAL A 85 -28.02 30.26 -29.04
N LEU A 86 -28.50 29.59 -30.09
CA LEU A 86 -28.36 28.14 -30.22
C LEU A 86 -26.90 27.71 -30.44
N ALA A 87 -26.15 28.45 -31.25
CA ALA A 87 -24.73 28.19 -31.51
C ALA A 87 -23.87 28.36 -30.24
N ASN A 88 -24.10 29.42 -29.48
CA ASN A 88 -23.40 29.69 -28.22
C ASN A 88 -23.69 28.62 -27.18
N ALA A 89 -24.97 28.23 -27.01
CA ALA A 89 -25.34 27.17 -26.08
C ALA A 89 -24.74 25.80 -26.48
N LYS A 90 -24.63 25.52 -27.78
CA LYS A 90 -23.95 24.32 -28.29
C LYS A 90 -22.45 24.35 -28.00
N ALA A 91 -21.80 25.47 -28.26
CA ALA A 91 -20.37 25.66 -28.03
C ALA A 91 -20.01 25.53 -26.53
N GLU A 92 -20.80 26.14 -25.64
CA GLU A 92 -20.65 26.01 -24.18
C GLU A 92 -20.76 24.54 -23.74
N ARG A 93 -21.80 23.83 -24.19
CA ARG A 93 -22.00 22.40 -23.91
C ARG A 93 -20.82 21.56 -24.38
N ASP A 94 -20.34 21.79 -25.60
CA ASP A 94 -19.27 21.00 -26.20
C ASP A 94 -17.93 21.25 -25.47
N LEU A 95 -17.66 22.50 -25.07
CA LEU A 95 -16.50 22.87 -24.27
C LEU A 95 -16.54 22.24 -22.87
N ASP A 96 -17.69 22.29 -22.19
CA ASP A 96 -17.84 21.71 -20.85
C ASP A 96 -17.73 20.18 -20.87
N LYS A 97 -18.30 19.52 -21.90
CA LYS A 97 -18.14 18.08 -22.11
C LYS A 97 -16.68 17.69 -22.36
N LYS A 98 -15.96 18.46 -23.19
CA LYS A 98 -14.55 18.23 -23.47
C LYS A 98 -13.70 18.40 -22.20
N SER A 99 -13.95 19.46 -21.43
CA SER A 99 -13.29 19.73 -20.16
C SER A 99 -13.52 18.60 -19.14
N LEU A 100 -14.77 18.15 -19.00
CA LEU A 100 -15.10 17.02 -18.12
C LEU A 100 -14.41 15.72 -18.56
N SER A 101 -14.42 15.40 -19.84
CA SER A 101 -13.76 14.20 -20.38
C SER A 101 -12.25 14.23 -20.13
N SER A 102 -11.62 15.37 -20.38
CA SER A 102 -10.19 15.57 -20.14
C SER A 102 -9.85 15.40 -18.65
N ALA A 103 -10.62 16.03 -17.76
CA ALA A 103 -10.42 15.91 -16.31
C ALA A 103 -10.61 14.46 -15.80
N LYS A 104 -11.64 13.76 -16.28
CA LYS A 104 -11.85 12.33 -15.95
C LYS A 104 -10.70 11.46 -16.42
N SER A 105 -10.24 11.68 -17.66
CA SER A 105 -9.12 10.92 -18.23
C SER A 105 -7.83 11.16 -17.45
N LYS A 106 -7.51 12.43 -17.16
CA LYS A 106 -6.33 12.81 -16.38
C LYS A 106 -6.37 12.21 -14.98
N CYS A 107 -7.50 12.35 -14.25
CA CYS A 107 -7.61 11.76 -12.93
C CYS A 107 -7.47 10.24 -12.97
N SER A 108 -8.22 9.56 -13.86
CA SER A 108 -8.18 8.10 -13.98
C SER A 108 -6.78 7.58 -14.30
N ALA A 109 -6.06 8.25 -15.21
CA ALA A 109 -4.68 7.90 -15.55
C ALA A 109 -3.74 8.05 -14.35
N THR A 110 -3.79 9.19 -13.65
CA THR A 110 -2.96 9.44 -12.46
C THR A 110 -3.25 8.43 -11.35
N VAL A 111 -4.51 8.22 -10.99
CA VAL A 111 -4.91 7.27 -9.94
C VAL A 111 -4.48 5.85 -10.30
N LYS A 112 -4.68 5.43 -11.56
CA LYS A 112 -4.28 4.09 -12.03
C LYS A 112 -2.77 3.90 -11.93
N GLU A 113 -2.00 4.90 -12.33
CA GLU A 113 -0.53 4.83 -12.28
C GLU A 113 0.00 4.77 -10.85
N LEU A 114 -0.53 5.62 -9.95
CA LEU A 114 -0.13 5.62 -8.54
C LEU A 114 -0.51 4.31 -7.83
N LYS A 115 -1.69 3.75 -8.12
CA LYS A 115 -2.09 2.41 -7.63
C LYS A 115 -1.15 1.33 -8.15
N LYS A 116 -0.84 1.34 -9.45
CA LYS A 116 0.08 0.36 -10.05
C LYS A 116 1.48 0.43 -9.42
N LYS A 117 2.02 1.64 -9.21
CA LYS A 117 3.33 1.83 -8.55
C LYS A 117 3.33 1.32 -7.11
N SER A 118 2.33 1.70 -6.33
CA SER A 118 2.22 1.26 -4.93
C SER A 118 1.96 -0.24 -4.79
N ASP A 119 1.14 -0.85 -5.66
CA ASP A 119 0.93 -2.30 -5.69
C ASP A 119 2.21 -3.06 -6.05
N LYS A 120 3.00 -2.54 -6.99
CA LYS A 120 4.31 -3.11 -7.32
C LYS A 120 5.23 -3.07 -6.10
N ALA A 121 5.32 -1.92 -5.43
CA ALA A 121 6.15 -1.76 -4.23
C ALA A 121 5.70 -2.68 -3.08
N LEU A 122 4.39 -2.87 -2.87
CA LEU A 122 3.87 -3.85 -1.90
C LEU A 122 4.30 -5.29 -2.22
N ARG A 123 4.35 -5.68 -3.51
CA ARG A 123 4.84 -7.00 -3.92
C ARG A 123 6.34 -7.15 -3.68
N GLU A 124 7.11 -6.09 -3.92
CA GLU A 124 8.56 -6.06 -3.65
C GLU A 124 8.82 -6.20 -2.14
N ILE A 125 8.06 -5.49 -1.30
CA ILE A 125 8.11 -5.64 0.17
C ILE A 125 7.76 -7.08 0.58
N ALA A 126 6.68 -7.66 0.06
CA ALA A 126 6.28 -9.03 0.39
C ALA A 126 7.35 -10.07 -0.02
N SER A 127 7.98 -9.86 -1.17
CA SER A 127 9.07 -10.71 -1.66
C SER A 127 10.30 -10.59 -0.77
N TYR A 128 10.63 -9.36 -0.34
CA TYR A 128 11.74 -9.12 0.57
C TYR A 128 11.47 -9.71 1.97
N LYS A 129 10.28 -9.50 2.55
CA LYS A 129 9.84 -10.16 3.79
C LYS A 129 10.02 -11.67 3.71
N THR A 130 9.63 -12.31 2.62
CA THR A 130 9.76 -13.76 2.45
C THR A 130 11.22 -14.22 2.54
N LYS A 131 12.15 -13.44 1.95
CA LYS A 131 13.59 -13.70 2.08
C LYS A 131 14.06 -13.54 3.53
N VAL A 132 13.65 -12.48 4.20
CA VAL A 132 14.02 -12.21 5.60
C VAL A 132 13.49 -13.29 6.53
N VAL A 133 12.23 -13.72 6.36
CA VAL A 133 11.65 -14.85 7.10
C VAL A 133 12.46 -16.12 6.89
N LYS A 134 12.91 -16.40 5.66
CA LYS A 134 13.76 -17.57 5.38
C LYS A 134 15.10 -17.46 6.10
N THR A 135 15.74 -16.28 6.11
CA THR A 135 16.99 -16.04 6.84
C THR A 135 16.79 -16.27 8.34
N ILE A 136 15.74 -15.67 8.94
CA ILE A 136 15.41 -15.85 10.36
C ILE A 136 15.20 -17.32 10.71
N LYS A 137 14.42 -18.04 9.90
CA LYS A 137 14.20 -19.48 10.12
C LYS A 137 15.50 -20.28 10.02
N THR A 138 16.36 -19.96 9.05
CA THR A 138 17.64 -20.66 8.86
C THR A 138 18.53 -20.48 10.09
N HIS A 139 18.58 -19.27 10.65
CA HIS A 139 19.34 -18.97 11.85
C HIS A 139 18.78 -19.68 13.08
N LEU A 140 17.46 -19.55 13.33
CA LEU A 140 16.79 -20.18 14.48
C LEU A 140 16.84 -21.71 14.44
N ASP A 141 16.90 -22.30 13.24
CA ASP A 141 17.11 -23.74 13.06
C ASP A 141 18.58 -24.17 13.22
N GLY A 142 19.50 -23.23 13.48
CA GLY A 142 20.95 -23.48 13.61
C GLY A 142 21.63 -23.88 12.29
N LYS A 143 21.07 -23.48 11.14
CA LYS A 143 21.50 -23.91 9.80
C LYS A 143 22.38 -22.90 9.07
N ASP A 144 22.73 -21.79 9.70
CA ASP A 144 23.72 -20.85 9.19
C ASP A 144 24.95 -20.75 10.12
N LYS A 145 25.89 -19.88 9.76
CA LYS A 145 27.14 -19.65 10.51
C LYS A 145 27.19 -18.23 11.10
N LEU A 146 26.06 -17.54 11.20
CA LEU A 146 26.03 -16.19 11.75
C LEU A 146 26.22 -16.25 13.27
N THR A 147 26.91 -15.25 13.82
CA THR A 147 26.86 -15.00 15.26
C THR A 147 25.50 -14.36 15.61
N GLU A 148 25.06 -14.50 16.86
CA GLU A 148 23.83 -13.85 17.34
C GLU A 148 23.84 -12.32 17.11
N ASN A 149 25.02 -11.70 17.24
CA ASN A 149 25.18 -10.27 17.00
C ASN A 149 25.00 -9.91 15.52
N ASP A 150 25.61 -10.69 14.60
CA ASP A 150 25.47 -10.48 13.16
C ASP A 150 24.04 -10.74 12.69
N PHE A 151 23.41 -11.78 13.23
CA PHE A 151 22.00 -12.09 12.99
C PHE A 151 21.10 -10.94 13.42
N THR A 152 21.23 -10.49 14.67
CA THR A 152 20.43 -9.39 15.23
C THR A 152 20.57 -8.12 14.40
N LYS A 153 21.82 -7.77 14.03
CA LYS A 153 22.09 -6.62 13.17
C LYS A 153 21.45 -6.77 11.79
N SER A 154 21.57 -7.93 11.16
CA SER A 154 20.99 -8.20 9.84
C SER A 154 19.47 -8.11 9.86
N VAL A 155 18.81 -8.72 10.86
CA VAL A 155 17.35 -8.66 11.00
C VAL A 155 16.89 -7.23 11.26
N SER A 156 17.54 -6.50 12.17
CA SER A 156 17.21 -5.11 12.45
C SER A 156 17.30 -4.23 11.19
N GLN A 157 18.37 -4.38 10.41
CA GLN A 157 18.52 -3.67 9.13
C GLN A 157 17.43 -4.04 8.13
N SER A 158 17.09 -5.32 7.99
CA SER A 158 16.03 -5.76 7.08
C SER A 158 14.65 -5.26 7.49
N LEU A 159 14.34 -5.23 8.79
CA LEU A 159 13.08 -4.68 9.30
C LEU A 159 12.99 -3.18 9.04
N SER A 160 14.06 -2.43 9.33
CA SER A 160 14.14 -1.00 9.04
C SER A 160 14.00 -0.70 7.55
N GLU A 161 14.59 -1.52 6.68
CA GLU A 161 14.42 -1.38 5.22
C GLU A 161 12.95 -1.62 4.80
N ILE A 162 12.26 -2.60 5.38
CA ILE A 162 10.84 -2.84 5.11
C ILE A 162 10.00 -1.63 5.54
N GLU A 163 10.23 -1.10 6.74
CA GLU A 163 9.55 0.08 7.25
C GLU A 163 9.78 1.30 6.35
N SER A 164 11.03 1.56 5.98
CA SER A 164 11.39 2.64 5.06
C SER A 164 10.70 2.52 3.71
N LYS A 165 10.57 1.31 3.15
CA LYS A 165 9.81 1.11 1.91
C LYS A 165 8.31 1.39 2.10
N PHE A 166 7.72 1.02 3.23
CA PHE A 166 6.33 1.39 3.53
C PHE A 166 6.17 2.92 3.65
N ASP A 167 7.08 3.59 4.35
CA ASP A 167 7.07 5.06 4.49
C ASP A 167 7.22 5.75 3.14
N ALA A 168 8.09 5.26 2.27
CA ALA A 168 8.24 5.79 0.91
C ALA A 168 6.95 5.66 0.09
N ILE A 169 6.25 4.52 0.19
CA ILE A 169 4.96 4.33 -0.48
C ILE A 169 3.93 5.32 0.08
N LEU A 170 3.80 5.42 1.40
CA LEU A 170 2.84 6.30 2.05
C LEU A 170 3.13 7.77 1.77
N GLY A 171 4.39 8.18 1.80
CA GLY A 171 4.84 9.51 1.40
C GLY A 171 4.44 9.83 -0.03
N SER A 172 4.65 8.91 -0.97
CA SER A 172 4.23 9.10 -2.37
C SER A 172 2.71 9.13 -2.56
N LEU A 173 1.93 8.40 -1.76
CA LEU A 173 0.47 8.33 -1.90
C LEU A 173 -0.25 9.49 -1.20
N ASN A 174 0.36 10.04 -0.15
CA ASN A 174 -0.19 11.15 0.62
C ASN A 174 0.36 12.51 0.19
N ALA A 175 1.42 12.56 -0.64
CA ALA A 175 1.89 13.78 -1.29
C ALA A 175 0.78 14.38 -2.16
N SER A 176 0.08 15.35 -1.57
CA SER A 176 -1.03 16.11 -2.15
C SER A 176 -0.64 17.58 -2.14
#